data_AF-A0A2N3EIQ6-F1
#
_entry.id   AF-A0A2N3EIQ6-F1
#
_cell.length_a   1.000
_cell.length_b   1.000
_cell.length_c   1.000
_cell.angle_alpha   90.00
_cell.angle_beta   90.00
_cell.angle_gamma   90.00
#
_symmetry.space_group_name_H-M   'P 1'
#
loop_
_entity.id
_entity.type
_entity.pdbx_description
1 polymer ?
#
loop_
_entity_poly.entity_id
_entity_poly.type
_entity_poly.pdbx_seq_one_letter_code
_entity_poly.pdbx_strand_id
1 'polypeptide(L)'
;PCRCSDYPNRSTLVPDCVTLTPQNLADIDWMPPSCAYRLLKEGKDLPWWHPLVSGEFETVRFAGMSVYGRFLYEDEADMEDLEMRIVDWPLMPPE
;
A
#
# COMPACT_ATOMS: atom_id res chain seq x y z
N PRO A 1 -6.29 10.33 7.17
CA PRO A 1 -5.60 9.03 7.43
C PRO A 1 -5.86 8.10 6.25
N CYS A 2 -4.82 7.52 5.65
CA CYS A 2 -4.97 6.55 4.55
C CYS A 2 -5.31 5.18 5.14
N ARG A 3 -6.56 5.01 5.56
CA ARG A 3 -7.07 3.79 6.18
C ARG A 3 -8.45 3.50 5.62
N CYS A 4 -8.78 2.22 5.48
CA CYS A 4 -10.12 1.79 5.13
C CYS A 4 -11.11 2.22 6.22
N SER A 5 -12.24 2.80 5.83
CA SER A 5 -13.31 3.23 6.74
C SER A 5 -14.10 2.05 7.32
N ASP A 6 -14.26 0.97 6.55
CA ASP A 6 -14.93 -0.27 6.94
C ASP A 6 -14.07 -1.49 6.58
N TYR A 7 -12.96 -1.65 7.30
CA TYR A 7 -12.04 -2.77 7.08
C TYR A 7 -12.67 -4.17 7.25
N PRO A 8 -13.61 -4.39 8.22
CA PRO A 8 -14.30 -5.68 8.35
C PRO A 8 -15.09 -6.09 7.11
N ASN A 9 -15.77 -5.16 6.43
CA ASN A 9 -16.60 -5.46 5.26
C ASN A 9 -15.93 -5.16 3.91
N ARG A 10 -14.64 -4.82 3.90
CA ARG A 10 -13.91 -4.34 2.71
C ARG A 10 -14.06 -5.21 1.46
N SER A 11 -14.02 -6.54 1.58
CA SER A 11 -14.11 -7.46 0.43
C SER A 11 -15.53 -7.68 -0.06
N THR A 12 -16.54 -7.31 0.75
CA THR A 12 -17.94 -7.29 0.31
C THR A 12 -18.24 -5.98 -0.43
N LEU A 13 -17.70 -4.86 0.05
CA LEU A 13 -17.91 -3.54 -0.53
C LEU A 13 -17.08 -3.33 -1.81
N VAL A 14 -15.84 -3.82 -1.82
CA VAL A 14 -14.90 -3.73 -2.93
C VAL A 14 -14.42 -5.16 -3.25
N PRO A 15 -15.03 -5.85 -4.22
CA PRO A 15 -14.70 -7.23 -4.57
C PRO A 15 -13.22 -7.44 -4.93
N ASP A 16 -12.58 -6.41 -5.48
CA ASP A 16 -11.16 -6.43 -5.87
C ASP A 16 -10.20 -6.16 -4.70
N CYS A 17 -10.72 -5.95 -3.48
CA CYS A 17 -9.89 -5.75 -2.30
C CYS A 17 -9.14 -7.04 -1.92
N VAL A 18 -7.84 -7.04 -2.21
CA VAL A 18 -6.95 -8.18 -2.00
C VAL A 18 -6.80 -8.51 -0.51
N THR A 19 -7.12 -9.75 -0.13
CA THR A 19 -6.87 -10.27 1.21
C THR A 19 -5.55 -11.03 1.23
N LEU A 20 -4.58 -10.51 1.99
CA LEU A 20 -3.26 -11.12 2.15
C LEU A 20 -3.29 -12.19 3.25
N THR A 21 -2.78 -13.38 2.95
CA THR A 21 -2.59 -14.49 3.88
C THR A 21 -1.18 -15.04 3.73
N PRO A 22 -0.57 -15.60 4.78
CA PRO A 22 0.76 -16.22 4.66
C PRO A 22 0.88 -17.22 3.51
N GLN A 23 -0.23 -17.88 3.15
CA GLN A 23 -0.30 -18.86 2.06
C GLN A 23 -0.23 -18.21 0.67
N ASN A 24 -0.89 -17.06 0.46
CA ASN A 24 -0.95 -16.42 -0.86
C ASN A 24 0.16 -15.38 -1.11
N LEU A 25 0.94 -15.02 -0.08
CA LEU A 25 2.09 -14.13 -0.24
C LEU A 25 3.14 -14.66 -1.23
N ALA A 26 3.17 -15.98 -1.46
CA ALA A 26 4.02 -16.60 -2.47
C ALA A 26 3.69 -16.10 -3.89
N ASP A 27 2.39 -15.92 -4.16
CA ASP A 27 1.82 -15.74 -5.50
C ASP A 27 1.59 -14.26 -5.87
N ILE A 28 1.88 -13.34 -4.96
CA ILE A 28 1.68 -11.89 -5.17
C ILE A 28 3.04 -11.23 -5.39
N ASP A 29 3.33 -10.91 -6.65
CA ASP A 29 4.60 -10.36 -7.12
C ASP A 29 4.59 -8.84 -7.35
N TRP A 30 3.41 -8.24 -7.45
CA TRP A 30 3.21 -6.81 -7.74
C TRP A 30 3.29 -5.89 -6.51
N MET A 31 3.64 -6.41 -5.33
CA MET A 31 3.74 -5.58 -4.12
C MET A 31 4.91 -4.59 -4.21
N PRO A 32 4.73 -3.36 -3.68
CA PRO A 32 5.81 -2.38 -3.56
C PRO A 32 7.08 -2.96 -2.93
N PRO A 33 8.28 -2.53 -3.36
CA PRO A 33 9.55 -2.97 -2.76
C PRO A 33 9.63 -2.75 -1.24
N SER A 34 8.93 -1.71 -0.74
CA SER A 34 8.87 -1.37 0.68
C SER A 34 7.74 -2.07 1.45
N CYS A 35 6.98 -2.97 0.81
CA CYS A 35 5.88 -3.66 1.47
C CYS A 35 6.42 -4.58 2.58
N ALA A 36 5.87 -4.45 3.80
CA ALA A 36 6.32 -5.23 4.95
C ALA A 36 6.25 -6.74 4.72
N TYR A 37 5.16 -7.23 4.11
CA TYR A 37 5.01 -8.66 3.82
C TYR A 37 6.09 -9.16 2.86
N ARG A 38 6.44 -8.36 1.86
CA ARG A 38 7.52 -8.68 0.91
C ARG A 38 8.88 -8.68 1.60
N LEU A 39 9.20 -7.63 2.37
CA LEU A 39 10.47 -7.52 3.09
C LEU A 39 10.68 -8.69 4.06
N LEU A 40 9.65 -9.02 4.86
CA LEU A 40 9.70 -10.13 5.80
C LEU A 40 9.86 -11.48 5.10
N LYS A 41 9.18 -11.70 3.96
CA LYS A 41 9.36 -12.90 3.12
C LYS A 41 10.78 -13.02 2.57
N GLU A 42 11.40 -11.91 2.19
CA GLU A 42 12.77 -11.83 1.67
C GLU A 42 13.84 -11.85 2.79
N GLY A 43 13.45 -11.89 4.06
CA GLY A 43 14.37 -11.85 5.21
C GLY A 43 15.06 -10.50 5.40
N LYS A 44 14.45 -9.43 4.89
CA LYS A 44 14.94 -8.04 5.02
C LYS A 44 14.32 -7.36 6.23
N ASP A 45 15.06 -6.42 6.79
CA ASP A 45 14.58 -5.57 7.87
C ASP A 45 13.48 -4.60 7.39
N LEU A 46 12.60 -4.23 8.31
CA LEU A 46 11.62 -3.18 8.09
C LEU A 46 12.32 -1.81 8.19
N PRO A 47 11.99 -0.84 7.32
CA PRO A 47 12.54 0.51 7.41
C PRO A 47 12.25 1.16 8.76
N TRP A 48 13.11 2.09 9.20
CA TRP A 48 12.98 2.79 10.47
C TRP A 48 11.62 3.49 10.64
N TRP A 49 11.04 3.97 9.54
CA TRP A 49 9.75 4.67 9.50
C TRP A 49 8.55 3.72 9.50
N HIS A 50 8.74 2.40 9.44
CA HIS A 50 7.64 1.45 9.44
C HIS A 50 6.94 1.45 10.82
N PRO A 51 5.60 1.37 10.91
CA PRO A 51 4.90 1.44 12.21
C PRO A 51 5.27 0.33 13.20
N LEU A 52 5.63 -0.86 12.69
CA LEU A 52 6.12 -1.96 13.55
C LEU A 52 7.51 -1.70 14.16
N VAL A 53 8.28 -0.76 13.60
CA VAL A 53 9.62 -0.38 14.09
C VAL A 53 9.54 0.91 14.91
N SER A 54 8.89 1.93 14.35
CA SER A 54 8.77 3.25 14.98
C SER A 54 7.69 3.35 16.06
N GLY A 55 6.71 2.45 16.09
CA GLY A 55 5.56 2.51 16.99
C GLY A 55 4.50 3.56 16.61
N GLU A 56 4.78 4.40 15.61
CA GLU A 56 3.90 5.49 15.18
C GLU A 56 3.49 5.31 13.70
N PHE A 57 2.26 5.69 13.36
CA PHE A 57 1.80 5.64 11.97
C PHE A 57 2.22 6.86 11.15
N GLU A 58 2.43 8.01 11.79
CA GLU A 58 2.76 9.27 11.12
C GLU A 58 4.17 9.25 10.52
N THR A 59 5.07 8.40 11.01
CA THR A 59 6.42 8.21 10.46
C THR A 59 6.41 7.79 8.99
N VAL A 60 5.41 7.00 8.55
CA VAL A 60 5.22 6.66 7.14
C VAL A 60 4.95 7.90 6.29
N ARG A 61 4.16 8.85 6.83
CA ARG A 61 3.88 10.12 6.16
C ARG A 61 5.11 11.03 6.16
N PHE A 62 5.80 11.15 7.29
CA PHE A 62 7.02 11.97 7.39
C PHE A 62 8.14 11.46 6.49
N ALA A 63 8.24 10.14 6.29
CA ALA A 63 9.19 9.53 5.36
C ALA A 63 8.76 9.63 3.89
N GLY A 64 7.61 10.23 3.57
CA GLY A 64 7.10 10.32 2.19
C GLY A 64 6.64 8.99 1.59
N MET A 65 6.48 7.96 2.41
CA MET A 65 6.09 6.60 2.02
C MET A 65 4.58 6.34 2.16
N SER A 66 3.80 7.41 2.36
CA SER A 66 2.34 7.35 2.40
C SER A 66 1.74 7.73 1.05
N VAL A 67 0.66 7.05 0.67
CA VAL A 67 -0.19 7.46 -0.46
C VAL A 67 -0.96 8.77 -0.21
N TYR A 68 -0.88 9.35 0.99
CA TYR A 68 -1.64 10.55 1.36
C TYR A 68 -1.45 11.69 0.36
N GLY A 69 -2.55 12.22 -0.17
CA GLY A 69 -2.55 13.27 -1.19
C GLY A 69 -2.22 12.78 -2.61
N ARG A 70 -2.11 11.46 -2.81
CA ARG A 70 -1.78 10.81 -4.09
C ARG A 70 -2.81 9.75 -4.51
N PHE A 71 -4.02 9.81 -3.97
CA PHE A 71 -5.11 8.86 -4.26
C PHE A 71 -6.42 9.61 -4.50
N LEU A 72 -7.36 8.93 -5.16
CA LEU A 72 -8.77 9.29 -5.25
C LEU A 72 -9.62 8.16 -4.69
N TYR A 73 -10.88 8.45 -4.36
CA TYR A 73 -11.85 7.40 -4.13
C TYR A 73 -12.27 6.77 -5.46
N GLU A 74 -12.60 5.48 -5.44
CA GLU A 74 -12.93 4.71 -6.63
C GLU A 74 -14.18 5.27 -7.34
N ASP A 75 -15.16 5.75 -6.59
CA ASP A 75 -16.39 6.38 -7.09
C ASP A 75 -16.19 7.80 -7.63
N GLU A 76 -15.05 8.44 -7.31
CA GLU A 76 -14.63 9.74 -7.85
C GLU A 76 -13.71 9.61 -9.07
N ALA A 77 -13.22 8.39 -9.37
CA ALA A 77 -12.30 8.16 -10.46
C ALA A 77 -13.05 8.06 -11.80
N ASP A 78 -12.64 8.88 -12.78
CA ASP A 78 -13.08 8.71 -14.16
C ASP A 78 -12.34 7.53 -14.79
N MET A 79 -13.10 6.57 -15.33
CA MET A 79 -12.55 5.38 -15.99
C MET A 79 -11.74 5.74 -17.24
N GLU A 80 -12.07 6.85 -17.90
CA GLU A 80 -11.34 7.32 -19.09
C GLU A 80 -9.97 7.90 -18.75
N ASP A 81 -9.76 8.36 -17.51
CA ASP A 81 -8.52 8.99 -17.05
C ASP A 81 -7.53 8.01 -16.39
N LEU A 82 -7.90 6.73 -16.21
CA LEU A 82 -7.09 5.77 -15.45
C LEU A 82 -5.69 5.58 -16.04
N GLU A 83 -5.56 5.58 -17.37
CA GLU A 83 -4.27 5.46 -18.06
C GLU A 83 -3.33 6.63 -17.73
N MET A 84 -3.87 7.83 -17.52
CA MET A 84 -3.09 9.02 -17.14
C MET A 84 -2.65 9.02 -15.67
N ARG A 85 -3.10 8.03 -14.89
CA ARG A 85 -2.80 7.90 -13.45
C ARG A 85 -1.79 6.79 -13.13
N ILE A 86 -1.21 6.18 -14.16
CA ILE A 86 -0.10 5.22 -14.00
C ILE A 86 1.15 5.99 -13.55
N VAL A 87 1.77 5.55 -12.46
CA VAL A 87 2.94 6.20 -11.84
C VAL A 87 4.02 5.18 -11.47
N ASP A 88 5.29 5.61 -11.51
CA ASP A 88 6.44 4.77 -11.11
C ASP A 88 6.60 4.65 -9.60
N TRP A 89 6.08 5.63 -8.84
CA TRP A 89 6.06 5.54 -7.39
C TRP A 89 5.02 4.49 -6.95
N PRO A 90 5.28 3.62 -5.95
CA PRO A 90 6.45 3.55 -5.06
C PRO A 90 7.55 2.57 -5.54
N LEU A 91 7.54 2.12 -6.79
CA LEU A 91 8.54 1.17 -7.32
C LEU A 91 9.93 1.82 -7.43
N MET A 92 9.98 3.12 -7.73
CA MET A 92 11.19 3.94 -7.75
C MET A 92 11.00 5.14 -6.80
N PRO A 93 11.32 5.02 -5.50
CA PRO A 93 11.33 6.19 -4.62
C PRO A 93 12.42 7.18 -5.09
N PRO A 94 12.19 8.50 -5.00
CA PRO A 94 13.22 9.49 -5.29
C PRO A 94 14.44 9.31 -4.37
N GLU A 95 15.64 9.58 -4.89
CA GLU A 95 16.92 9.52 -4.15
C GLU A 95 16.93 10.39 -2.88
#